data_AF-A0A0D2NGP4-F1
#
_entry.id   AF-A0A0D2NGP4-F1
#
_cell.length_a   1.000
_cell.length_b   1.000
_cell.length_c   1.000
_cell.angle_alpha   90.00
_cell.angle_beta   90.00
_cell.angle_gamma   90.00
#
_symmetry.space_group_name_H-M   'P 1'
#
loop_
_entity.id
_entity.type
_entity.pdbx_description
1 polymer ?
#
loop_
_entity_poly.entity_id
_entity_poly.type
_entity_poly.pdbx_seq_one_letter_code
_entity_poly.pdbx_strand_id
1 'polypeptide(L)'
;MTVLVLLSLVALVGKHGAHGAPLHGAPEAKTVRDVYALMYREQKRTGGAYLLLNSTGGIGSQGPPEGQRDADGALIHLRHLPNASKGPTGAASLMVLVPVAESDAFLRRLLAEPALLARVAGVLIDDTEPPASYTSLPAFPGVAFAPYPAGGHAWNPVATPDAPGSGQLRWPVPVMLLSEGMARDARERADYNKERVVNVQGHQGRAYHARISLPMSASGDADSASALKAATCAPLGGFSVWAALPPIPAGANVTKSTLLVVAQGATAPLSGLVALLAAASVLGAAPAPGLEGAAQNGAAGLAASYSRQIVFLALAGEPWGYMGSKAFLWELQRGGVTVEGLDLALVDQVLEIGPIGQAAITGSPATAAFYAHTQPGAAFGNAGPVVDALQAAAGQLPEGLKASVSPASSSNPGIPPSSLMSFLRVKPQIAGVVLTEFDRAYRNPYQGSRFDKGDRVDGGAIARAAGVVAAAAHALAGGRPEDLQANATRLLELVASFSSCLIALDPGLSCAAASALMAAGYTEVDGVRSYAPKHYIGVLQARDGSRVIRGRLGSR
;
A
#
# COMPACT_ATOMS: atom_id res chain seq x y z
N MET A 1 -23.34 -5.92 -43.86
CA MET A 1 -23.95 -6.95 -42.99
C MET A 1 -24.71 -6.39 -41.78
N THR A 2 -24.71 -5.07 -41.55
CA THR A 2 -25.30 -4.43 -40.34
C THR A 2 -26.78 -4.04 -40.48
N VAL A 3 -27.36 -4.12 -41.68
CA VAL A 3 -28.76 -3.71 -41.94
C VAL A 3 -29.74 -4.90 -41.88
N LEU A 4 -29.26 -6.14 -42.06
CA LEU A 4 -30.14 -7.32 -42.09
C LEU A 4 -30.58 -7.80 -40.70
N VAL A 5 -29.87 -7.44 -39.62
CA VAL A 5 -30.19 -7.90 -38.25
C VAL A 5 -31.33 -7.10 -37.62
N LEU A 6 -31.53 -5.82 -38.00
CA LEU A 6 -32.60 -5.00 -37.45
C LEU A 6 -34.00 -5.43 -37.93
N LEU A 7 -34.13 -5.98 -39.15
CA LEU A 7 -35.42 -6.43 -39.68
C LEU A 7 -35.88 -7.77 -39.08
N SER A 8 -34.95 -8.62 -38.62
CA SER A 8 -35.31 -9.93 -38.04
C SER A 8 -35.84 -9.84 -36.61
N LEU A 9 -35.48 -8.80 -35.83
CA LEU A 9 -36.01 -8.62 -34.47
C LEU A 9 -37.44 -8.03 -34.46
N VAL A 10 -37.78 -7.19 -35.44
CA VAL A 10 -39.14 -6.64 -35.58
C VAL A 10 -40.13 -7.71 -36.05
N ALA A 11 -39.67 -8.68 -36.85
CA ALA A 11 -40.53 -9.76 -37.37
C ALA A 11 -40.88 -10.85 -36.34
N LEU A 12 -40.09 -11.03 -35.27
CA LEU A 12 -40.39 -12.04 -34.23
C LEU A 12 -41.40 -11.58 -33.16
N VAL A 13 -41.76 -10.30 -33.13
CA VAL A 13 -42.79 -9.77 -32.20
C VAL A 13 -44.21 -9.89 -32.80
N GLY A 14 -44.32 -10.22 -34.09
CA GLY A 14 -45.58 -10.22 -34.82
C GLY A 14 -46.04 -11.59 -35.30
N LYS A 15 -46.19 -12.59 -34.41
CA LYS A 15 -47.12 -13.73 -34.56
C LYS A 15 -46.84 -14.76 -33.46
N HIS A 16 -47.50 -14.63 -32.32
CA HIS A 16 -48.12 -15.73 -31.57
C HIS A 16 -49.04 -15.08 -30.53
N GLY A 17 -50.35 -15.19 -30.77
CA GLY A 17 -51.36 -14.69 -29.84
C GLY A 17 -51.42 -15.59 -28.61
N ALA A 18 -51.16 -15.02 -27.44
CA ALA A 18 -51.70 -15.45 -26.16
C ALA A 18 -51.47 -14.32 -25.14
N HIS A 19 -52.50 -14.04 -24.35
CA HIS A 19 -52.62 -12.92 -23.42
C HIS A 19 -51.39 -12.68 -22.52
N GLY A 20 -50.79 -11.50 -22.65
CA GLY A 20 -49.88 -10.91 -21.67
C GLY A 20 -49.98 -9.40 -21.77
N ALA A 21 -50.36 -8.73 -20.67
CA ALA A 21 -50.45 -7.28 -20.60
C ALA A 21 -49.11 -6.62 -20.99
N PRO A 22 -49.13 -5.45 -21.66
CA PRO A 22 -47.89 -4.74 -21.97
C PRO A 22 -47.18 -4.36 -20.68
N LEU A 23 -45.88 -4.68 -20.60
CA LEU A 23 -44.99 -4.17 -19.56
C LEU A 23 -44.87 -2.64 -19.73
N HIS A 24 -45.81 -1.89 -19.15
CA HIS A 24 -45.70 -0.45 -19.02
C HIS A 24 -44.50 -0.13 -18.12
N GLY A 25 -43.50 0.57 -18.68
CA GLY A 25 -42.34 1.08 -17.93
C GLY A 25 -40.96 0.66 -18.45
N ALA A 26 -40.87 -0.18 -19.48
CA ALA A 26 -39.56 -0.43 -20.12
C ALA A 26 -39.11 0.84 -20.88
N PRO A 27 -37.90 1.37 -20.62
CA PRO A 27 -37.43 2.58 -21.28
C PRO A 27 -37.32 2.33 -22.79
N GLU A 28 -37.86 3.26 -23.58
CA GLU A 28 -37.85 3.20 -25.04
C GLU A 28 -36.42 3.30 -25.56
N ALA A 29 -35.88 2.23 -26.14
CA ALA A 29 -34.53 2.22 -26.70
C ALA A 29 -34.52 2.90 -28.08
N LYS A 30 -33.94 4.10 -28.16
CA LYS A 30 -33.91 4.91 -29.39
C LYS A 30 -32.59 4.82 -30.13
N THR A 31 -31.54 4.37 -29.44
CA THR A 31 -30.18 4.27 -29.97
C THR A 31 -29.57 2.90 -29.70
N VAL A 32 -28.52 2.54 -30.44
CA VAL A 32 -27.71 1.34 -30.18
C VAL A 32 -27.14 1.35 -28.75
N ARG A 33 -26.84 2.54 -28.21
CA ARG A 33 -26.38 2.72 -26.84
C ARG A 33 -27.47 2.37 -25.82
N ASP A 34 -28.72 2.69 -26.10
CA ASP A 34 -29.84 2.35 -25.21
C ASP A 34 -30.09 0.85 -25.19
N VAL A 35 -30.02 0.19 -26.35
CA VAL A 35 -30.08 -1.28 -26.45
C VAL A 35 -28.91 -1.92 -25.69
N TYR A 36 -27.70 -1.37 -25.83
CA TYR A 36 -26.53 -1.84 -25.07
C TYR A 36 -26.74 -1.69 -23.56
N ALA A 37 -27.27 -0.56 -23.09
CA ALA A 37 -27.53 -0.30 -21.68
C ALA A 37 -28.68 -1.17 -21.10
N LEU A 38 -29.58 -1.67 -21.95
CA LEU A 38 -30.59 -2.67 -21.57
C LEU A 38 -29.99 -4.07 -21.41
N MET A 39 -28.97 -4.41 -22.20
CA MET A 39 -28.36 -5.74 -22.21
C MET A 39 -27.18 -5.90 -21.24
N TYR A 40 -26.40 -4.84 -21.05
CA TYR A 40 -25.13 -4.89 -20.32
C TYR A 40 -25.15 -3.96 -19.09
N ARG A 41 -24.57 -4.47 -18.02
CA ARG A 41 -24.08 -3.67 -16.89
C ARG A 41 -22.56 -3.68 -16.98
N GLU A 42 -21.97 -2.49 -17.00
CA GLU A 42 -20.54 -2.31 -17.24
C GLU A 42 -19.90 -1.56 -16.08
N GLN A 43 -18.70 -2.00 -15.70
CA GLN A 43 -17.84 -1.33 -14.73
C GLN A 43 -16.47 -1.13 -15.38
N LYS A 44 -16.08 0.13 -15.60
CA LYS A 44 -14.86 0.48 -16.36
C LYS A 44 -13.59 0.61 -15.52
N ARG A 45 -13.70 0.71 -14.19
CA ARG A 45 -12.56 1.02 -13.31
C ARG A 45 -12.70 0.36 -11.94
N THR A 46 -11.95 -0.72 -11.70
CA THR A 46 -11.81 -1.28 -10.35
C THR A 46 -10.39 -1.74 -10.05
N GLY A 47 -10.16 -2.12 -8.80
CA GLY A 47 -9.01 -2.93 -8.42
C GLY A 47 -9.09 -4.33 -9.04
N GLY A 48 -7.98 -5.05 -9.00
CA GLY A 48 -7.87 -6.40 -9.50
C GLY A 48 -6.44 -6.91 -9.29
N ALA A 49 -6.20 -8.16 -9.67
CA ALA A 49 -4.84 -8.69 -9.71
C ALA A 49 -4.24 -8.36 -11.08
N TYR A 50 -3.36 -7.37 -11.15
CA TYR A 50 -2.67 -6.99 -12.39
C TYR A 50 -1.36 -7.77 -12.56
N LEU A 51 -0.96 -8.04 -13.80
CA LEU A 51 0.31 -8.67 -14.10
C LEU A 51 1.46 -7.74 -13.69
N LEU A 52 2.31 -8.25 -12.81
CA LEU A 52 3.61 -7.67 -12.50
C LEU A 52 4.69 -8.70 -12.81
N LEU A 53 5.88 -8.25 -13.14
CA LEU A 53 6.98 -9.13 -13.54
C LEU A 53 8.14 -9.00 -12.58
N ASN A 54 8.76 -10.13 -12.26
CA ASN A 54 10.05 -10.20 -11.58
C ASN A 54 11.08 -10.93 -12.46
N SER A 55 12.30 -11.11 -11.96
CA SER A 55 13.39 -11.79 -12.69
C SER A 55 13.15 -13.27 -13.00
N THR A 56 12.10 -13.86 -12.44
CA THR A 56 11.76 -15.29 -12.58
C THR A 56 10.41 -15.53 -13.27
N GLY A 57 9.65 -14.48 -13.58
CA GLY A 57 8.35 -14.58 -14.26
C GLY A 57 7.30 -13.60 -13.74
N GLY A 58 6.04 -13.85 -14.08
CA GLY A 58 4.90 -13.02 -13.69
C GLY A 58 4.29 -13.36 -12.32
N ILE A 59 3.70 -12.36 -11.68
CA ILE A 59 2.79 -12.48 -10.53
C ILE A 59 1.48 -11.74 -10.85
N GLY A 60 0.41 -12.03 -10.13
CA GLY A 60 -0.91 -11.47 -10.39
C GLY A 60 -1.63 -12.16 -11.56
N SER A 61 -2.56 -11.46 -12.21
CA SER A 61 -3.42 -12.04 -13.25
C SER A 61 -3.39 -11.24 -14.56
N GLN A 62 -3.84 -11.88 -15.64
CA GLN A 62 -4.04 -11.27 -16.94
C GLN A 62 -5.23 -11.94 -17.62
N GLY A 63 -5.79 -11.28 -18.65
CA GLY A 63 -6.75 -11.91 -19.55
C GLY A 63 -6.13 -13.03 -20.40
N PRO A 64 -6.94 -13.70 -21.24
CA PRO A 64 -6.47 -14.75 -22.13
C PRO A 64 -5.32 -14.29 -23.05
N PRO A 65 -4.46 -15.22 -23.54
CA PRO A 65 -3.40 -14.90 -24.48
C PRO A 65 -3.92 -14.20 -25.75
N GLU A 66 -3.05 -13.45 -26.42
CA GLU A 66 -3.36 -12.62 -27.59
C GLU A 66 -4.32 -13.29 -28.60
N GLY A 67 -5.40 -12.59 -28.96
CA GLY A 67 -6.40 -13.03 -29.93
C GLY A 67 -7.79 -13.27 -29.35
N GLN A 68 -7.89 -13.69 -28.08
CA GLN A 68 -9.15 -13.70 -27.31
C GLN A 68 -9.12 -12.53 -26.32
N ARG A 69 -9.84 -11.45 -26.63
CA ARG A 69 -9.74 -10.19 -25.87
C ARG A 69 -10.29 -10.29 -24.44
N ASP A 70 -11.28 -11.16 -24.23
CA ASP A 70 -12.08 -11.15 -23.02
C ASP A 70 -12.27 -12.58 -22.48
N ALA A 71 -12.17 -12.72 -21.16
CA ALA A 71 -12.64 -13.91 -20.46
C ALA A 71 -14.16 -13.82 -20.29
N ASP A 72 -14.90 -14.80 -20.83
CA ASP A 72 -16.36 -14.84 -20.80
C ASP A 72 -16.83 -16.17 -20.18
N GLY A 73 -17.85 -16.11 -19.34
CA GLY A 73 -18.44 -17.30 -18.77
C GLY A 73 -19.79 -17.06 -18.10
N ALA A 74 -20.53 -18.15 -17.90
CA ALA A 74 -21.76 -18.12 -17.11
C ALA A 74 -21.43 -17.74 -15.67
N LEU A 75 -22.14 -16.74 -15.14
CA LEU A 75 -21.89 -16.23 -13.79
C LEU A 75 -22.43 -17.20 -12.74
N ILE A 76 -21.58 -17.62 -11.80
CA ILE A 76 -21.94 -18.52 -10.71
C ILE A 76 -21.31 -18.06 -9.39
N HIS A 77 -22.06 -18.15 -8.29
CA HIS A 77 -21.52 -17.89 -6.96
C HIS A 77 -20.72 -19.09 -6.46
N LEU A 78 -19.61 -18.87 -5.74
CA LEU A 78 -18.72 -19.92 -5.22
C LEU A 78 -19.46 -21.05 -4.51
N ARG A 79 -20.39 -20.74 -3.59
CA ARG A 79 -21.26 -21.71 -2.90
C ARG A 79 -22.04 -22.68 -3.80
N HIS A 80 -22.25 -22.37 -5.08
CA HIS A 80 -22.96 -23.21 -6.03
C HIS A 80 -22.02 -24.01 -6.97
N LEU A 81 -20.71 -23.72 -6.92
CA LEU A 81 -19.68 -24.38 -7.73
C LEU A 81 -19.54 -25.90 -7.48
N PRO A 82 -19.66 -26.43 -6.24
CA PRO A 82 -19.56 -27.89 -6.01
C PRO A 82 -20.55 -28.70 -6.84
N ASN A 83 -21.76 -28.18 -7.07
CA ASN A 83 -22.78 -28.84 -7.88
C ASN A 83 -22.51 -28.72 -9.38
N ALA A 84 -21.80 -27.67 -9.82
CA ALA A 84 -21.40 -27.50 -11.21
C ALA A 84 -20.24 -28.43 -11.61
N SER A 85 -19.41 -28.88 -10.68
CA SER A 85 -18.19 -29.69 -10.92
C SER A 85 -18.41 -31.04 -11.64
N LYS A 86 -19.66 -31.55 -11.70
CA LYS A 86 -20.04 -32.84 -12.30
C LYS A 86 -20.57 -32.77 -13.75
N GLY A 87 -20.53 -31.60 -14.39
CA GLY A 87 -21.00 -31.43 -15.77
C GLY A 87 -20.13 -32.18 -16.81
N PRO A 88 -20.72 -32.66 -17.92
CA PRO A 88 -19.99 -33.39 -18.96
C PRO A 88 -18.85 -32.55 -19.55
N THR A 89 -17.80 -33.23 -20.00
CA THR A 89 -16.68 -32.71 -20.78
C THR A 89 -17.21 -31.97 -22.02
N GLY A 90 -17.33 -30.64 -21.92
CA GLY A 90 -17.99 -29.77 -22.92
C GLY A 90 -18.80 -28.60 -22.34
N ALA A 91 -18.91 -28.46 -21.02
CA ALA A 91 -19.69 -27.40 -20.37
C ALA A 91 -19.10 -25.99 -20.61
N ALA A 92 -19.97 -24.98 -20.74
CA ALA A 92 -19.60 -23.56 -20.89
C ALA A 92 -18.65 -23.08 -19.77
N SER A 93 -17.70 -22.22 -20.12
CA SER A 93 -16.78 -21.59 -19.17
C SER A 93 -17.54 -20.85 -18.07
N LEU A 94 -17.00 -20.88 -16.84
CA LEU A 94 -17.61 -20.26 -15.67
C LEU A 94 -16.91 -18.97 -15.27
N MET A 95 -17.69 -17.95 -14.91
CA MET A 95 -17.20 -16.77 -14.19
C MET A 95 -17.62 -16.91 -12.72
N VAL A 96 -16.65 -17.03 -11.81
CA VAL A 96 -16.95 -17.35 -10.41
C VAL A 96 -16.96 -16.08 -9.56
N LEU A 97 -18.10 -15.77 -8.96
CA LEU A 97 -18.25 -14.73 -7.94
C LEU A 97 -17.85 -15.30 -6.57
N VAL A 98 -16.85 -14.69 -5.95
CA VAL A 98 -16.20 -15.18 -4.73
C VAL A 98 -16.24 -14.10 -3.64
N PRO A 99 -16.84 -14.39 -2.47
CA PRO A 99 -16.69 -13.53 -1.30
C PRO A 99 -15.21 -13.35 -0.94
N VAL A 100 -14.80 -12.13 -0.61
CA VAL A 100 -13.39 -11.81 -0.34
C VAL A 100 -12.80 -12.65 0.79
N ALA A 101 -13.61 -13.05 1.78
CA ALA A 101 -13.22 -13.94 2.87
C ALA A 101 -12.76 -15.33 2.40
N GLU A 102 -13.30 -15.82 1.27
CA GLU A 102 -12.99 -17.14 0.70
C GLU A 102 -12.00 -17.06 -0.48
N SER A 103 -11.59 -15.85 -0.86
CA SER A 103 -10.83 -15.61 -2.09
C SER A 103 -9.45 -16.27 -2.12
N ASP A 104 -8.66 -16.17 -1.05
CA ASP A 104 -7.33 -16.80 -0.98
C ASP A 104 -7.42 -18.33 -1.10
N ALA A 105 -8.29 -18.94 -0.30
CA ALA A 105 -8.52 -20.38 -0.32
C ALA A 105 -8.98 -20.87 -1.70
N PHE A 106 -9.92 -20.16 -2.33
CA PHE A 106 -10.42 -20.51 -3.65
C PHE A 106 -9.35 -20.35 -4.75
N LEU A 107 -8.59 -19.25 -4.75
CA LEU A 107 -7.53 -19.04 -5.75
C LEU A 107 -6.42 -20.08 -5.63
N ARG A 108 -6.04 -20.49 -4.41
CA ARG A 108 -5.09 -21.60 -4.21
C ARG A 108 -5.66 -22.93 -4.69
N ARG A 109 -6.94 -23.18 -4.44
CA ARG A 109 -7.64 -24.36 -4.94
C ARG A 109 -7.61 -24.42 -6.48
N LEU A 110 -7.80 -23.28 -7.16
CA LEU A 110 -7.67 -23.21 -8.61
C LEU A 110 -6.28 -23.60 -9.11
N LEU A 111 -5.22 -23.22 -8.39
CA LEU A 111 -3.85 -23.63 -8.74
C LEU A 111 -3.61 -25.13 -8.50
N ALA A 112 -4.25 -25.71 -7.48
CA ALA A 112 -4.07 -27.11 -7.11
C ALA A 112 -4.93 -28.09 -7.91
N GLU A 113 -6.04 -27.64 -8.51
CA GLU A 113 -7.03 -28.49 -9.21
C GLU A 113 -7.11 -28.15 -10.71
N PRO A 114 -6.29 -28.76 -11.60
CA PRO A 114 -6.32 -28.49 -13.05
C PRO A 114 -7.70 -28.70 -13.71
N ALA A 115 -8.46 -29.69 -13.24
CA ALA A 115 -9.82 -29.96 -13.73
C ALA A 115 -10.80 -28.82 -13.41
N LEU A 116 -10.62 -28.14 -12.27
CA LEU A 116 -11.40 -26.96 -11.92
C LEU A 116 -10.94 -25.76 -12.74
N LEU A 117 -9.62 -25.56 -12.85
CA LEU A 117 -9.04 -24.47 -13.63
C LEU A 117 -9.51 -24.48 -15.09
N ALA A 118 -9.55 -25.65 -15.73
CA ALA A 118 -9.99 -25.80 -17.12
C ALA A 118 -11.45 -25.34 -17.37
N ARG A 119 -12.24 -25.12 -16.31
CA ARG A 119 -13.65 -24.72 -16.39
C ARG A 119 -13.89 -23.27 -15.97
N VAL A 120 -12.92 -22.61 -15.35
CA VAL A 120 -13.06 -21.25 -14.85
C VAL A 120 -12.39 -20.31 -15.84
N ALA A 121 -13.16 -19.38 -16.41
CA ALA A 121 -12.65 -18.33 -17.29
C ALA A 121 -12.13 -17.12 -16.51
N GLY A 122 -12.66 -16.85 -15.32
CA GLY A 122 -12.29 -15.68 -14.52
C GLY A 122 -12.93 -15.70 -13.13
N VAL A 123 -12.42 -14.81 -12.28
CA VAL A 123 -12.86 -14.65 -10.89
C VAL A 123 -13.27 -13.21 -10.62
N LEU A 124 -14.44 -13.04 -10.03
CA LEU A 124 -14.96 -11.77 -9.55
C LEU A 124 -14.96 -11.79 -8.02
N ILE A 125 -14.30 -10.81 -7.40
CA ILE A 125 -14.24 -10.67 -5.95
C ILE A 125 -15.35 -9.73 -5.46
N ASP A 126 -16.14 -10.22 -4.52
CA ASP A 126 -17.14 -9.46 -3.78
C ASP A 126 -16.59 -9.12 -2.40
N ASP A 127 -16.38 -7.83 -2.11
CA ASP A 127 -15.89 -7.35 -0.82
C ASP A 127 -16.90 -6.59 0.03
N THR A 128 -18.20 -6.68 -0.26
CA THR A 128 -19.20 -5.96 0.54
C THR A 128 -19.26 -6.44 1.98
N GLU A 129 -18.80 -7.66 2.24
CA GLU A 129 -18.70 -8.28 3.56
C GLU A 129 -17.22 -8.54 3.90
N PRO A 130 -16.51 -7.54 4.45
CA PRO A 130 -15.11 -7.69 4.81
C PRO A 130 -14.95 -8.73 5.95
N PRO A 131 -14.01 -9.68 5.86
CA PRO A 131 -13.72 -10.64 6.93
C PRO A 131 -13.08 -9.92 8.13
N ALA A 132 -13.08 -10.56 9.30
CA ALA A 132 -12.47 -10.00 10.52
C ALA A 132 -10.97 -9.68 10.40
N SER A 133 -10.26 -10.41 9.55
CA SER A 133 -8.84 -10.21 9.20
C SER A 133 -8.59 -10.66 7.76
N TYR A 134 -7.67 -10.01 7.06
CA TYR A 134 -7.31 -10.37 5.68
C TYR A 134 -5.95 -9.79 5.28
N THR A 135 -5.07 -10.62 4.73
CA THR A 135 -3.78 -10.16 4.21
C THR A 135 -3.45 -10.90 2.91
N SER A 136 -2.78 -10.22 1.99
CA SER A 136 -2.19 -10.82 0.79
C SER A 136 -0.68 -11.03 0.93
N LEU A 137 -0.10 -10.63 2.07
CA LEU A 137 1.32 -10.74 2.36
C LEU A 137 1.64 -12.12 2.97
N PRO A 138 2.87 -12.63 2.81
CA PRO A 138 3.31 -13.83 3.51
C PRO A 138 3.47 -13.60 5.02
N ALA A 139 3.70 -14.67 5.78
CA ALA A 139 3.95 -14.62 7.22
C ALA A 139 5.18 -13.78 7.61
N PHE A 140 6.21 -13.77 6.75
CA PHE A 140 7.34 -12.84 6.85
C PHE A 140 7.49 -12.09 5.52
N PRO A 141 6.92 -10.88 5.40
CA PRO A 141 7.15 -10.01 4.25
C PRO A 141 8.62 -9.65 4.09
N GLY A 142 9.21 -9.91 2.92
CA GLY A 142 10.61 -9.53 2.65
C GLY A 142 11.67 -10.42 3.29
N VAL A 143 11.32 -11.64 3.74
CA VAL A 143 12.26 -12.58 4.39
C VAL A 143 13.57 -12.81 3.63
N ALA A 144 13.53 -12.82 2.29
CA ALA A 144 14.70 -12.99 1.44
C ALA A 144 15.74 -11.84 1.57
N PHE A 145 15.38 -10.74 2.23
CA PHE A 145 16.26 -9.59 2.47
C PHE A 145 16.59 -9.37 3.94
N ALA A 146 16.13 -10.24 4.85
CA ALA A 146 16.48 -10.14 6.26
C ALA A 146 18.00 -10.31 6.44
N PRO A 147 18.66 -9.49 7.26
CA PRO A 147 20.09 -9.60 7.53
C PRO A 147 20.45 -10.75 8.51
N TYR A 148 19.48 -11.59 8.84
CA TYR A 148 19.59 -12.66 9.83
C TYR A 148 18.79 -13.90 9.40
N PRO A 149 19.13 -15.10 9.90
CA PRO A 149 18.31 -16.30 9.71
C PRO A 149 16.96 -16.14 10.40
N ALA A 150 15.88 -16.18 9.63
CA ALA A 150 14.52 -15.93 10.09
C ALA A 150 13.71 -17.22 10.28
N GLY A 151 14.20 -18.14 11.12
CA GLY A 151 13.67 -19.51 11.28
C GLY A 151 12.18 -19.58 11.62
N GLY A 152 11.31 -19.61 10.60
CA GLY A 152 9.86 -19.79 10.73
C GLY A 152 9.10 -18.66 11.44
N HIS A 153 9.75 -17.54 11.79
CA HIS A 153 9.09 -16.45 12.52
C HIS A 153 8.03 -15.76 11.66
N ALA A 154 6.83 -15.59 12.22
CA ALA A 154 5.70 -14.96 11.56
C ALA A 154 5.46 -13.54 12.10
N TRP A 155 6.05 -12.53 11.45
CA TRP A 155 5.73 -11.13 11.73
C TRP A 155 4.27 -10.79 11.40
N ASN A 156 3.70 -11.47 10.40
CA ASN A 156 2.31 -11.36 9.97
C ASN A 156 1.54 -12.65 10.27
N PRO A 157 0.97 -12.79 11.48
CA PRO A 157 0.33 -14.04 11.92
C PRO A 157 -1.02 -14.30 11.24
N VAL A 158 -1.58 -13.29 10.54
CA VAL A 158 -2.82 -13.44 9.75
C VAL A 158 -2.57 -14.21 8.46
N ALA A 159 -1.32 -14.22 7.97
CA ALA A 159 -0.98 -14.94 6.75
C ALA A 159 -1.10 -16.45 6.94
N THR A 160 -1.41 -17.15 5.84
CA THR A 160 -1.36 -18.60 5.80
C THR A 160 0.06 -19.10 6.15
N PRO A 161 0.23 -19.95 7.17
CA PRO A 161 1.55 -20.49 7.53
C PRO A 161 2.21 -21.21 6.37
N ASP A 162 3.53 -21.06 6.24
CA ASP A 162 4.39 -21.76 5.27
C ASP A 162 4.00 -21.61 3.79
N ALA A 163 3.08 -20.68 3.47
CA ALA A 163 2.63 -20.42 2.13
C ALA A 163 3.08 -19.02 1.66
N PRO A 164 3.39 -18.86 0.36
CA PRO A 164 3.60 -17.52 -0.21
C PRO A 164 2.31 -16.70 -0.07
N GLY A 165 2.46 -15.39 0.15
CA GLY A 165 1.33 -14.47 0.16
C GLY A 165 0.61 -14.48 -1.18
N SER A 166 -0.72 -14.39 -1.19
CA SER A 166 -1.51 -14.41 -2.43
C SER A 166 -1.16 -13.26 -3.38
N GLY A 167 -0.66 -12.14 -2.87
CA GLY A 167 -0.15 -11.04 -3.71
C GLY A 167 1.11 -11.39 -4.52
N GLN A 168 1.78 -12.51 -4.21
CA GLN A 168 3.02 -12.96 -4.87
C GLN A 168 2.79 -14.13 -5.84
N LEU A 169 1.55 -14.59 -5.97
CA LEU A 169 1.20 -15.73 -6.82
C LEU A 169 0.78 -15.30 -8.22
N ARG A 170 1.06 -16.14 -9.21
CA ARG A 170 0.55 -16.02 -10.57
C ARG A 170 -0.79 -16.72 -10.68
N TRP A 171 -1.82 -16.00 -11.13
CA TRP A 171 -3.17 -16.53 -11.32
C TRP A 171 -3.46 -16.79 -12.79
N PRO A 172 -3.77 -18.03 -13.19
CA PRO A 172 -3.95 -18.41 -14.60
C PRO A 172 -5.20 -17.81 -15.25
N VAL A 173 -6.08 -17.19 -14.48
CA VAL A 173 -7.33 -16.55 -14.92
C VAL A 173 -7.38 -15.11 -14.40
N PRO A 174 -8.03 -14.17 -15.11
CA PRO A 174 -8.18 -12.80 -14.63
C PRO A 174 -9.00 -12.75 -13.34
N VAL A 175 -8.52 -11.96 -12.38
CA VAL A 175 -9.16 -11.74 -11.08
C VAL A 175 -9.48 -10.25 -10.94
N MET A 176 -10.77 -9.92 -10.90
CA MET A 176 -11.24 -8.54 -10.81
C MET A 176 -12.07 -8.32 -9.56
N LEU A 177 -11.89 -7.16 -8.96
CA LEU A 177 -12.73 -6.72 -7.87
C LEU A 177 -13.98 -6.01 -8.40
N LEU A 178 -15.12 -6.26 -7.77
CA LEU A 178 -16.36 -5.55 -8.04
C LEU A 178 -16.54 -4.33 -7.14
N SER A 179 -17.14 -3.26 -7.67
CA SER A 179 -17.70 -2.19 -6.85
C SER A 179 -18.88 -2.73 -6.04
N GLU A 180 -19.25 -2.04 -4.97
CA GLU A 180 -20.35 -2.47 -4.10
C GLU A 180 -21.67 -2.66 -4.88
N GLY A 181 -21.99 -1.74 -5.80
CA GLY A 181 -23.17 -1.84 -6.66
C GLY A 181 -23.10 -3.01 -7.64
N MET A 182 -21.94 -3.22 -8.26
CA MET A 182 -21.73 -4.33 -9.21
C MET A 182 -21.71 -5.69 -8.50
N ALA A 183 -21.19 -5.75 -7.28
CA ALA A 183 -21.19 -6.95 -6.45
C ALA A 183 -22.60 -7.41 -6.11
N ARG A 184 -23.50 -6.48 -5.74
CA ARG A 184 -24.93 -6.78 -5.52
C ARG A 184 -25.61 -7.30 -6.79
N ASP A 185 -25.46 -6.59 -7.91
CA ASP A 185 -26.05 -7.00 -9.21
C ASP A 185 -25.51 -8.38 -9.65
N ALA A 186 -24.20 -8.63 -9.47
CA ALA A 186 -23.60 -9.92 -9.75
C ALA A 186 -24.16 -11.04 -8.86
N ARG A 187 -24.41 -10.78 -7.57
CA ARG A 187 -25.01 -11.76 -6.64
C ARG A 187 -26.41 -12.16 -7.10
N GLU A 188 -27.26 -11.19 -7.41
CA GLU A 188 -28.63 -11.43 -7.89
C GLU A 188 -28.64 -12.27 -9.17
N ARG A 189 -27.75 -11.95 -10.12
CA ARG A 189 -27.61 -12.70 -11.39
C ARG A 189 -27.04 -14.10 -11.20
N ALA A 190 -26.06 -14.26 -10.31
CA ALA A 190 -25.50 -15.56 -9.95
C ALA A 190 -26.57 -16.46 -9.30
N ASP A 191 -27.43 -15.89 -8.46
CA ASP A 191 -28.54 -16.60 -7.83
C ASP A 191 -29.64 -16.96 -8.83
N TYR A 192 -29.94 -16.11 -9.80
CA TYR A 192 -30.82 -16.45 -10.93
C TYR A 192 -30.27 -17.64 -11.74
N ASN A 193 -28.95 -17.74 -11.87
CA ASN A 193 -28.27 -18.80 -12.59
C ASN A 193 -28.18 -20.12 -11.80
N LYS A 194 -28.43 -20.14 -10.48
CA LYS A 194 -28.15 -21.29 -9.59
C LYS A 194 -28.77 -22.62 -10.06
N GLU A 195 -30.01 -22.62 -10.54
CA GLU A 195 -30.76 -23.81 -10.98
C GLU A 195 -30.57 -24.09 -12.48
N ARG A 196 -30.12 -23.07 -13.22
CA ARG A 196 -29.95 -23.13 -14.67
C ARG A 196 -28.58 -23.71 -14.98
N VAL A 197 -27.50 -23.10 -14.50
CA VAL A 197 -26.11 -23.49 -14.79
C VAL A 197 -25.72 -24.85 -14.19
N VAL A 198 -26.44 -25.36 -13.18
CA VAL A 198 -26.14 -26.63 -12.46
C VAL A 198 -26.72 -27.87 -13.16
N ASN A 199 -27.78 -27.74 -13.96
CA ASN A 199 -28.44 -28.86 -14.64
C ASN A 199 -28.04 -28.90 -16.13
N VAL A 200 -26.86 -29.43 -16.46
CA VAL A 200 -26.34 -29.41 -17.84
C VAL A 200 -26.39 -30.80 -18.49
N GLN A 201 -27.55 -31.13 -19.08
CA GLN A 201 -27.60 -31.73 -20.42
C GLN A 201 -28.13 -30.63 -21.35
N GLY A 202 -27.30 -30.12 -22.26
CA GLY A 202 -27.70 -29.21 -23.35
C GLY A 202 -28.37 -27.89 -22.92
N HIS A 203 -27.58 -26.87 -22.57
CA HIS A 203 -28.15 -25.53 -22.35
C HIS A 203 -28.68 -24.92 -23.66
N GLN A 204 -30.00 -24.70 -23.70
CA GLN A 204 -30.74 -23.94 -24.71
C GLN A 204 -31.55 -22.79 -24.04
N GLY A 205 -31.07 -22.23 -22.91
CA GLY A 205 -31.80 -21.25 -22.09
C GLY A 205 -30.99 -20.00 -21.70
N ARG A 206 -31.70 -18.90 -21.41
CA ARG A 206 -31.15 -17.58 -21.01
C ARG A 206 -30.41 -17.68 -19.67
N ALA A 207 -29.09 -17.45 -19.67
CA ALA A 207 -28.27 -17.33 -18.47
C ALA A 207 -27.56 -15.96 -18.45
N TYR A 208 -27.27 -15.45 -17.26
CA TYR A 208 -26.43 -14.27 -17.14
C TYR A 208 -24.96 -14.63 -17.28
N HIS A 209 -24.27 -13.92 -18.15
CA HIS A 209 -22.83 -14.04 -18.35
C HIS A 209 -22.12 -12.85 -17.74
N ALA A 210 -20.87 -13.07 -17.39
CA ALA A 210 -19.96 -12.00 -17.04
C ALA A 210 -18.71 -12.09 -17.90
N ARG A 211 -18.16 -10.93 -18.20
CA ARG A 211 -17.02 -10.77 -19.10
C ARG A 211 -15.97 -9.88 -18.46
N ILE A 212 -14.72 -10.31 -18.48
CA ILE A 212 -13.56 -9.54 -18.02
C ILE A 212 -12.65 -9.25 -19.21
N SER A 213 -12.38 -7.97 -19.45
CA SER A 213 -11.33 -7.51 -20.37
C SER A 213 -10.14 -7.03 -19.55
N LEU A 214 -9.04 -7.79 -19.56
CA LEU A 214 -7.79 -7.45 -18.87
C LEU A 214 -6.58 -7.70 -19.79
N PRO A 215 -6.50 -7.02 -20.95
CA PRO A 215 -5.39 -7.20 -21.86
C PRO A 215 -4.09 -6.68 -21.23
N MET A 216 -3.03 -7.48 -21.33
CA MET A 216 -1.67 -7.12 -20.91
C MET A 216 -0.75 -7.24 -22.11
N SER A 217 0.14 -6.27 -22.31
CA SER A 217 1.07 -6.28 -23.44
C SER A 217 2.20 -7.29 -23.26
N ALA A 218 2.58 -7.61 -22.02
CA ALA A 218 3.56 -8.65 -21.76
C ALA A 218 2.93 -10.04 -21.90
N SER A 219 3.71 -10.99 -22.43
CA SER A 219 3.27 -12.39 -22.50
C SER A 219 3.12 -12.98 -21.10
N GLY A 220 2.28 -14.02 -20.98
CA GLY A 220 1.98 -14.62 -19.67
C GLY A 220 3.14 -15.37 -19.01
N ASP A 221 4.16 -15.70 -19.79
CA ASP A 221 5.40 -16.36 -19.43
C ASP A 221 6.61 -15.40 -19.41
N ALA A 222 6.41 -14.11 -19.65
CA ALA A 222 7.48 -13.13 -19.62
C ALA A 222 8.08 -12.97 -18.21
N ASP A 223 9.37 -12.64 -18.18
CA ASP A 223 10.05 -12.11 -17.01
C ASP A 223 10.34 -10.61 -17.22
N SER A 224 10.85 -9.93 -16.19
CA SER A 224 11.16 -8.50 -16.31
C SER A 224 12.16 -8.19 -17.43
N ALA A 225 13.14 -9.06 -17.69
CA ALA A 225 14.19 -8.80 -18.67
C ALA A 225 13.67 -8.93 -20.11
N SER A 226 12.92 -9.99 -20.39
CA SER A 226 12.32 -10.23 -21.71
C SER A 226 11.26 -9.17 -22.04
N ALA A 227 10.41 -8.80 -21.08
CA ALA A 227 9.40 -7.78 -21.29
C ALA A 227 9.97 -6.36 -21.46
N LEU A 228 11.03 -6.00 -20.72
CA LEU A 228 11.72 -4.71 -20.92
C LEU A 228 12.37 -4.65 -22.30
N LYS A 229 13.03 -5.75 -22.73
CA LYS A 229 13.64 -5.85 -24.06
C LYS A 229 12.59 -5.73 -25.19
N ALA A 230 11.41 -6.28 -24.98
CA ALA A 230 10.29 -6.20 -25.93
C ALA A 230 9.49 -4.89 -25.83
N ALA A 231 9.81 -4.00 -24.89
CA ALA A 231 9.05 -2.79 -24.57
C ALA A 231 7.55 -3.07 -24.27
N THR A 232 7.26 -4.23 -23.66
CA THR A 232 5.90 -4.65 -23.28
C THR A 232 5.57 -4.41 -21.81
N CYS A 233 6.52 -3.89 -21.03
CA CYS A 233 6.31 -3.49 -19.63
C CYS A 233 7.09 -2.20 -19.28
N ALA A 234 6.75 -1.61 -18.13
CA ALA A 234 7.48 -0.48 -17.54
C ALA A 234 8.01 -0.86 -16.14
N PRO A 235 9.16 -0.29 -15.72
CA PRO A 235 9.65 -0.49 -14.36
C PRO A 235 8.65 0.02 -13.32
N LEU A 236 8.43 -0.77 -12.28
CA LEU A 236 7.76 -0.31 -11.07
C LEU A 236 8.68 0.67 -10.34
N GLY A 237 8.19 1.84 -9.95
CA GLY A 237 9.04 2.82 -9.28
C GLY A 237 8.39 4.17 -9.03
N GLY A 238 9.03 4.94 -8.15
CA GLY A 238 8.62 6.28 -7.76
C GLY A 238 9.79 7.00 -7.05
N PHE A 239 9.48 8.09 -6.36
CA PHE A 239 10.50 8.95 -5.74
C PHE A 239 10.50 8.79 -4.23
N SER A 240 11.67 8.43 -3.67
CA SER A 240 11.94 8.65 -2.26
C SER A 240 12.29 10.12 -2.02
N VAL A 241 11.97 10.64 -0.84
CA VAL A 241 12.19 12.05 -0.50
C VAL A 241 13.02 12.11 0.77
N TRP A 242 13.98 13.02 0.81
CA TRP A 242 14.76 13.28 2.02
C TRP A 242 14.90 14.78 2.29
N ALA A 243 15.08 15.11 3.56
CA ALA A 243 15.34 16.47 4.04
C ALA A 243 16.33 16.42 5.20
N ALA A 244 17.13 17.47 5.37
CA ALA A 244 18.19 17.51 6.36
C ALA A 244 18.02 18.67 7.35
N LEU A 245 18.38 18.41 8.60
CA LEU A 245 18.40 19.38 9.69
C LEU A 245 19.74 19.29 10.46
N PRO A 246 20.57 20.35 10.46
CA PRO A 246 20.41 21.59 9.69
C PRO A 246 20.42 21.36 8.16
N PRO A 247 19.92 22.30 7.34
CA PRO A 247 19.93 22.17 5.89
C PRO A 247 21.36 22.00 5.35
N ILE A 248 21.54 21.12 4.36
CA ILE A 248 22.82 20.91 3.66
C ILE A 248 22.84 21.83 2.44
N PRO A 249 23.75 22.83 2.36
CA PRO A 249 23.87 23.68 1.19
C PRO A 249 24.26 22.90 -0.06
N ALA A 250 23.83 23.36 -1.23
CA ALA A 250 24.21 22.73 -2.50
C ALA A 250 25.74 22.77 -2.67
N GLY A 251 26.34 21.64 -3.05
CA GLY A 251 27.79 21.49 -3.19
C GLY A 251 28.55 21.39 -1.86
N ALA A 252 27.87 21.44 -0.71
CA ALA A 252 28.50 21.21 0.59
C ALA A 252 28.44 19.73 0.97
N ASN A 253 29.52 19.24 1.57
CA ASN A 253 29.55 17.90 2.15
C ASN A 253 29.29 17.98 3.66
N VAL A 254 28.44 17.09 4.16
CA VAL A 254 28.31 16.85 5.60
C VAL A 254 29.65 16.33 6.11
N THR A 255 30.09 16.86 7.26
CA THR A 255 31.30 16.40 7.97
C THR A 255 30.98 15.79 9.34
N LYS A 256 29.75 15.96 9.80
CA LYS A 256 29.26 15.46 11.09
C LYS A 256 28.73 14.02 10.93
N SER A 257 28.78 13.23 12.00
CA SER A 257 27.98 12.00 12.10
C SER A 257 26.52 12.27 11.74
N THR A 258 25.89 11.33 11.05
CA THR A 258 24.55 11.47 10.49
C THR A 258 23.58 10.45 11.08
N LEU A 259 22.52 10.95 11.70
CA LEU A 259 21.35 10.19 12.12
C LEU A 259 20.31 10.22 10.99
N LEU A 260 19.93 9.05 10.47
CA LEU A 260 18.77 8.92 9.59
C LEU A 260 17.51 8.64 10.41
N VAL A 261 16.45 9.42 10.20
CA VAL A 261 15.10 9.17 10.71
C VAL A 261 14.24 8.77 9.52
N VAL A 262 13.79 7.53 9.47
CA VAL A 262 13.26 6.89 8.27
C VAL A 262 11.79 6.50 8.46
N ALA A 263 10.96 6.65 7.43
CA ALA A 263 9.62 6.07 7.38
C ALA A 263 9.31 5.51 5.99
N GLN A 264 8.37 4.57 5.94
CA GLN A 264 7.91 3.94 4.70
C GLN A 264 6.72 4.71 4.11
N GLY A 265 6.78 5.04 2.82
CA GLY A 265 5.82 5.90 2.12
C GLY A 265 4.75 5.18 1.29
N ALA A 266 4.72 3.84 1.27
CA ALA A 266 3.91 3.06 0.32
C ALA A 266 2.85 2.12 0.95
N THR A 267 2.59 2.20 2.26
CA THR A 267 1.65 1.32 2.97
C THR A 267 0.45 2.07 3.54
N ALA A 268 -0.71 1.41 3.61
CA ALA A 268 -2.00 2.06 3.87
C ALA A 268 -2.27 2.55 5.31
N PRO A 269 -1.46 2.25 6.34
CA PRO A 269 -1.39 3.12 7.50
C PRO A 269 -0.03 3.82 7.44
N LEU A 270 0.08 4.86 6.61
CA LEU A 270 1.20 5.82 6.57
C LEU A 270 1.46 6.53 7.93
N SER A 271 0.93 5.99 9.03
CA SER A 271 1.14 6.40 10.42
C SER A 271 2.60 6.74 10.72
N GLY A 272 3.55 5.87 10.37
CA GLY A 272 4.98 6.15 10.54
C GLY A 272 5.46 7.38 9.75
N LEU A 273 4.98 7.56 8.51
CA LEU A 273 5.30 8.76 7.71
C LEU A 273 4.65 10.02 8.30
N VAL A 274 3.41 9.94 8.79
CA VAL A 274 2.77 11.08 9.48
C VAL A 274 3.53 11.45 10.74
N ALA A 275 3.97 10.46 11.53
CA ALA A 275 4.81 10.69 12.70
C ALA A 275 6.15 11.34 12.31
N LEU A 276 6.80 10.87 11.24
CA LEU A 276 8.03 11.46 10.70
C LEU A 276 7.83 12.94 10.35
N LEU A 277 6.78 13.26 9.58
CA LEU A 277 6.50 14.62 9.13
C LEU A 277 6.18 15.55 10.31
N ALA A 278 5.42 15.08 11.30
CA ALA A 278 5.12 15.84 12.50
C ALA A 278 6.38 16.08 13.35
N ALA A 279 7.22 15.06 13.54
CA ALA A 279 8.49 15.18 14.25
C ALA A 279 9.45 16.15 13.56
N ALA A 280 9.61 16.02 12.23
CA ALA A 280 10.43 16.92 11.43
C ALA A 280 9.94 18.37 11.49
N SER A 281 8.62 18.58 11.46
CA SER A 281 8.01 19.92 11.54
C SER A 281 8.29 20.61 12.87
N VAL A 282 8.18 19.89 13.99
CA VAL A 282 8.49 20.44 15.31
C VAL A 282 9.98 20.74 15.44
N LEU A 283 10.85 19.83 15.02
CA LEU A 283 12.31 20.03 15.07
C LEU A 283 12.77 21.21 14.19
N GLY A 284 12.17 21.37 13.01
CA GLY A 284 12.50 22.46 12.10
C GLY A 284 11.99 23.84 12.55
N ALA A 285 10.93 23.89 13.35
CA ALA A 285 10.34 25.13 13.86
C ALA A 285 10.90 25.57 15.22
N ALA A 286 11.73 24.75 15.86
CA ALA A 286 12.17 25.00 17.23
C ALA A 286 13.19 26.17 17.29
N PRO A 287 12.90 27.25 18.04
CA PRO A 287 13.71 28.46 18.06
C PRO A 287 15.08 28.20 18.71
N ALA A 288 16.14 28.85 18.20
CA ALA A 288 17.46 28.79 18.83
C ALA A 288 17.52 29.70 20.08
N PRO A 289 17.91 29.20 21.26
CA PRO A 289 18.14 30.06 22.42
C PRO A 289 19.28 31.07 22.14
N GLY A 290 19.04 32.36 22.37
CA GLY A 290 20.07 33.41 22.31
C GLY A 290 20.42 33.98 20.92
N LEU A 291 19.62 33.69 19.88
CA LEU A 291 19.80 34.21 18.52
C LEU A 291 18.59 35.04 18.06
N GLU A 292 18.13 35.96 18.91
CA GLU A 292 17.15 36.99 18.55
C GLU A 292 17.73 37.88 17.43
N GLY A 293 17.38 37.57 16.17
CA GLY A 293 17.81 38.32 14.98
C GLY A 293 18.39 37.48 13.84
N ALA A 294 18.73 36.21 14.04
CA ALA A 294 19.34 35.37 13.00
C ALA A 294 18.32 34.72 12.02
N ALA A 295 17.02 34.91 12.26
CA ALA A 295 15.92 34.36 11.45
C ALA A 295 15.96 34.73 9.95
N GLN A 296 16.75 35.73 9.56
CA GLN A 296 16.81 36.23 8.20
C GLN A 296 17.68 35.38 7.24
N ASN A 297 18.51 34.45 7.75
CA ASN A 297 19.46 33.69 6.92
C ASN A 297 19.21 32.16 6.85
N GLY A 298 18.03 31.67 7.25
CA GLY A 298 17.60 30.29 6.97
C GLY A 298 18.30 29.18 7.76
N ALA A 299 19.14 29.51 8.73
CA ALA A 299 19.83 28.57 9.62
C ALA A 299 19.60 28.86 11.12
N ALA A 300 18.57 29.64 11.47
CA ALA A 300 18.32 30.05 12.84
C ALA A 300 17.24 29.18 13.49
N GLY A 301 17.69 28.10 14.11
CA GLY A 301 16.89 27.21 14.94
C GLY A 301 17.83 26.33 15.77
N LEU A 302 17.28 25.53 16.67
CA LEU A 302 18.03 24.58 17.51
C LEU A 302 19.03 23.69 16.74
N ALA A 303 18.76 23.46 15.47
CA ALA A 303 19.62 22.71 14.58
C ALA A 303 21.03 23.26 14.38
N ALA A 304 21.26 24.56 14.60
CA ALA A 304 22.58 25.17 14.45
C ALA A 304 23.58 24.64 15.51
N SER A 305 23.10 24.28 16.70
CA SER A 305 23.93 23.76 17.79
C SER A 305 24.10 22.24 17.75
N TYR A 306 23.44 21.54 16.83
CA TYR A 306 23.54 20.09 16.75
C TYR A 306 24.94 19.60 16.40
N SER A 307 25.41 18.65 17.19
CA SER A 307 26.67 17.92 16.98
C SER A 307 26.58 16.87 15.86
N ARG A 308 25.36 16.47 15.50
CA ARG A 308 25.07 15.52 14.41
C ARG A 308 24.17 16.13 13.34
N GLN A 309 24.29 15.63 12.12
CA GLN A 309 23.33 15.88 11.05
C GLN A 309 22.12 14.96 11.25
N ILE A 310 20.90 15.50 11.21
CA ILE A 310 19.68 14.70 11.14
C ILE A 310 19.21 14.71 9.68
N VAL A 311 18.85 13.55 9.14
CA VAL A 311 18.25 13.41 7.82
C VAL A 311 16.94 12.64 7.95
N PHE A 312 15.84 13.27 7.58
CA PHE A 312 14.53 12.65 7.48
C PHE A 312 14.38 12.02 6.10
N LEU A 313 13.93 10.77 6.04
CA LEU A 313 13.85 9.99 4.81
C LEU A 313 12.49 9.28 4.70
N ALA A 314 11.73 9.63 3.67
CA ALA A 314 10.50 8.94 3.29
C ALA A 314 10.78 8.04 2.08
N LEU A 315 10.78 6.73 2.30
CA LEU A 315 11.16 5.74 1.29
C LEU A 315 9.96 5.20 0.52
N ALA A 316 10.07 5.24 -0.80
CA ALA A 316 9.03 4.79 -1.69
C ALA A 316 9.33 3.37 -2.21
N GLY A 317 8.30 2.52 -2.25
CA GLY A 317 8.41 1.17 -2.82
C GLY A 317 8.97 0.09 -1.88
N GLU A 318 9.05 0.33 -0.57
CA GLU A 318 9.55 -0.69 0.39
C GLU A 318 8.84 -2.06 0.32
N PRO A 319 7.50 -2.15 0.14
CA PRO A 319 6.82 -3.43 -0.06
C PRO A 319 7.28 -4.24 -1.29
N TRP A 320 7.93 -3.58 -2.24
CA TRP A 320 8.39 -4.15 -3.51
C TRP A 320 9.88 -4.50 -3.45
N GLY A 321 10.25 -5.21 -2.39
CA GLY A 321 11.62 -5.69 -2.17
C GLY A 321 12.59 -4.58 -1.77
N TYR A 322 12.14 -3.61 -0.96
CA TYR A 322 12.97 -2.54 -0.41
C TYR A 322 13.62 -1.68 -1.51
N MET A 323 12.91 -1.43 -2.61
CA MET A 323 13.50 -0.73 -3.77
C MET A 323 13.95 0.70 -3.43
N GLY A 324 13.22 1.40 -2.55
CA GLY A 324 13.52 2.77 -2.18
C GLY A 324 14.81 2.87 -1.36
N SER A 325 14.92 2.09 -0.29
CA SER A 325 16.13 2.03 0.54
C SER A 325 17.34 1.55 -0.26
N LYS A 326 17.17 0.54 -1.12
CA LYS A 326 18.25 0.04 -1.98
C LYS A 326 18.71 1.08 -3.00
N ALA A 327 17.77 1.77 -3.65
CA ALA A 327 18.11 2.84 -4.59
C ALA A 327 18.82 4.01 -3.89
N PHE A 328 18.35 4.40 -2.71
CA PHE A 328 19.00 5.43 -1.89
C PHE A 328 20.43 5.05 -1.50
N LEU A 329 20.65 3.83 -1.00
CA LEU A 329 21.98 3.33 -0.65
C LEU A 329 22.90 3.20 -1.87
N TRP A 330 22.35 2.80 -3.02
CA TRP A 330 23.08 2.74 -4.29
C TRP A 330 23.54 4.13 -4.75
N GLU A 331 22.66 5.13 -4.67
CA GLU A 331 23.02 6.52 -5.00
C GLU A 331 24.10 7.04 -4.04
N LEU A 332 24.01 6.75 -2.74
CA LEU A 332 25.02 7.15 -1.75
C LEU A 332 26.40 6.53 -2.06
N GLN A 333 26.43 5.24 -2.38
CA GLN A 333 27.68 4.55 -2.72
C GLN A 333 28.35 5.10 -3.99
N ARG A 334 27.57 5.68 -4.90
CA ARG A 334 28.06 6.21 -6.17
C ARG A 334 28.27 7.72 -6.18
N GLY A 335 27.96 8.42 -5.07
CA GLY A 335 27.97 9.88 -5.02
C GLY A 335 26.95 10.50 -6.00
N GLY A 336 25.75 9.93 -6.06
CA GLY A 336 24.68 10.39 -6.95
C GLY A 336 24.21 11.82 -6.62
N VAL A 337 23.84 12.57 -7.66
CA VAL A 337 23.38 13.98 -7.53
C VAL A 337 22.12 14.09 -6.65
N THR A 338 21.33 13.02 -6.55
CA THR A 338 20.10 13.00 -5.75
C THR A 338 20.33 12.96 -4.24
N VAL A 339 21.54 12.59 -3.82
CA VAL A 339 21.98 12.48 -2.41
C VAL A 339 23.22 13.34 -2.16
N GLU A 340 23.46 14.33 -3.02
CA GLU A 340 24.60 15.24 -2.93
C GLU A 340 24.74 15.83 -1.53
N GLY A 341 25.96 15.78 -1.00
CA GLY A 341 26.30 16.25 0.34
C GLY A 341 26.15 15.23 1.46
N LEU A 342 25.50 14.09 1.21
CA LEU A 342 25.45 12.96 2.15
C LEU A 342 26.58 11.96 1.88
N ASP A 343 27.11 11.38 2.95
CA ASP A 343 28.13 10.33 2.89
C ASP A 343 27.70 9.13 3.74
N LEU A 344 27.62 7.95 3.12
CA LEU A 344 27.30 6.71 3.80
C LEU A 344 28.31 6.38 4.92
N ALA A 345 29.56 6.82 4.80
CA ALA A 345 30.57 6.63 5.84
C ALA A 345 30.19 7.35 7.14
N LEU A 346 29.53 8.51 7.05
CA LEU A 346 29.11 9.34 8.18
C LEU A 346 27.79 8.91 8.80
N VAL A 347 26.99 8.08 8.13
CA VAL A 347 25.76 7.52 8.69
C VAL A 347 26.12 6.51 9.78
N ASP A 348 25.92 6.86 11.05
CA ASP A 348 26.22 6.00 12.20
C ASP A 348 24.96 5.48 12.91
N GLN A 349 23.82 6.14 12.73
CA GLN A 349 22.55 5.77 13.35
C GLN A 349 21.38 5.79 12.36
N VAL A 350 20.46 4.84 12.53
CA VAL A 350 19.18 4.79 11.80
C VAL A 350 18.05 4.53 12.79
N LEU A 351 17.11 5.48 12.87
CA LEU A 351 15.85 5.35 13.58
C LEU A 351 14.72 5.23 12.55
N GLU A 352 14.21 4.01 12.33
CA GLU A 352 13.05 3.79 11.46
C GLU A 352 11.75 3.79 12.26
N ILE A 353 10.74 4.50 11.76
CA ILE A 353 9.38 4.52 12.30
C ILE A 353 8.55 3.52 11.50
N GLY A 354 8.20 2.41 12.14
CA GLY A 354 7.30 1.40 11.57
C GLY A 354 5.82 1.73 11.79
N PRO A 355 4.94 0.72 11.78
CA PRO A 355 3.54 0.88 12.14
C PRO A 355 3.42 1.34 13.61
N ILE A 356 2.78 2.49 13.82
CA ILE A 356 2.58 3.12 15.14
C ILE A 356 1.14 3.61 15.36
N GLY A 357 0.27 3.43 14.37
CA GLY A 357 -1.09 3.96 14.34
C GLY A 357 -2.12 3.23 15.21
N GLN A 358 -1.81 2.05 15.73
CA GLN A 358 -2.69 1.21 16.56
C GLN A 358 -2.10 0.97 17.95
N ALA A 359 -1.10 1.75 18.38
CA ALA A 359 -0.49 1.62 19.70
C ALA A 359 -1.56 1.63 20.80
N ALA A 360 -1.44 0.71 21.76
CA ALA A 360 -2.39 0.62 22.86
C ALA A 360 -2.22 1.85 23.75
N ILE A 361 -3.29 2.61 23.95
CA ILE A 361 -3.34 3.75 24.86
C ILE A 361 -4.08 3.31 26.10
N THR A 362 -3.38 3.21 27.23
CA THR A 362 -3.94 2.66 28.49
C THR A 362 -3.48 3.47 29.70
N GLY A 363 -4.14 3.24 30.84
CA GLY A 363 -3.78 3.85 32.12
C GLY A 363 -4.26 5.29 32.32
N SER A 364 -3.90 5.84 33.48
CA SER A 364 -4.13 7.24 33.87
C SER A 364 -2.83 7.81 34.45
N PRO A 365 -2.14 8.74 33.75
CA PRO A 365 -2.52 9.34 32.48
C PRO A 365 -2.43 8.37 31.29
N ALA A 366 -3.23 8.65 30.26
CA ALA A 366 -3.33 7.83 29.05
C ALA A 366 -1.99 7.75 28.29
N THR A 367 -1.38 6.56 28.32
CA THR A 367 -0.02 6.30 27.85
C THR A 367 -0.02 5.36 26.67
N ALA A 368 0.61 5.76 25.55
CA ALA A 368 0.82 4.87 24.40
C ALA A 368 2.03 3.95 24.61
N ALA A 369 1.90 2.67 24.30
CA ALA A 369 2.99 1.70 24.38
C ALA A 369 3.65 1.48 23.00
N PHE A 370 4.97 1.66 22.94
CA PHE A 370 5.80 1.39 21.77
C PHE A 370 6.96 0.45 22.10
N TYR A 371 7.48 -0.20 21.06
CA TYR A 371 8.56 -1.18 21.16
C TYR A 371 9.70 -0.81 20.22
N ALA A 372 10.92 -0.79 20.75
CA ALA A 372 12.15 -0.55 20.02
C ALA A 372 12.78 -1.89 19.63
N HIS A 373 12.71 -2.22 18.34
CA HIS A 373 13.31 -3.43 17.78
C HIS A 373 14.74 -3.16 17.34
N THR A 374 15.66 -4.03 17.72
CA THR A 374 17.08 -3.92 17.39
C THR A 374 17.57 -5.23 16.76
N GLN A 375 18.68 -5.15 16.02
CA GLN A 375 19.29 -6.34 15.46
C GLN A 375 20.30 -6.92 16.46
N PRO A 376 20.09 -8.13 17.02
CA PRO A 376 21.05 -8.76 17.90
C PRO A 376 22.26 -9.31 17.12
N GLY A 377 23.38 -9.43 17.84
CA GLY A 377 24.60 -10.08 17.36
C GLY A 377 25.79 -9.14 17.27
N ALA A 378 26.98 -9.65 17.62
CA ALA A 378 28.22 -8.86 17.67
C ALA A 378 28.68 -8.30 16.31
N ALA A 379 28.10 -8.78 15.20
CA ALA A 379 28.37 -8.27 13.86
C ALA A 379 27.64 -6.94 13.56
N PHE A 380 26.69 -6.54 14.40
CA PHE A 380 25.86 -5.34 14.19
C PHE A 380 26.21 -4.21 15.15
N GLY A 381 25.93 -2.97 14.75
CA GLY A 381 26.18 -1.78 15.56
C GLY A 381 25.38 -1.77 16.87
N ASN A 382 25.95 -1.16 17.92
CA ASN A 382 25.29 -1.05 19.21
C ASN A 382 24.13 -0.05 19.17
N ALA A 383 22.89 -0.55 19.14
CA ALA A 383 21.67 0.26 19.13
C ALA A 383 21.25 0.77 20.53
N GLY A 384 21.91 0.35 21.61
CA GLY A 384 21.58 0.71 22.99
C GLY A 384 21.39 2.22 23.21
N PRO A 385 22.33 3.09 22.78
CA PRO A 385 22.17 4.53 22.92
C PRO A 385 20.94 5.13 22.23
N VAL A 386 20.49 4.53 21.12
CA VAL A 386 19.27 4.98 20.41
C VAL A 386 18.02 4.53 21.18
N VAL A 387 18.05 3.32 21.74
CA VAL A 387 16.96 2.82 22.61
C VAL A 387 16.85 3.67 23.87
N ASP A 388 17.97 3.94 24.55
CA ASP A 388 18.00 4.76 25.77
C ASP A 388 17.45 6.17 25.50
N ALA A 389 17.81 6.78 24.37
CA ALA A 389 17.28 8.07 23.95
C ALA A 389 15.76 8.04 23.72
N LEU A 390 15.23 6.98 23.12
CA LEU A 390 13.78 6.82 22.93
C LEU A 390 13.04 6.64 24.28
N GLN A 391 13.62 5.87 25.21
CA GLN A 391 13.04 5.65 26.53
C GLN A 391 13.05 6.95 27.37
N ALA A 392 14.17 7.66 27.38
CA ALA A 392 14.29 8.95 28.04
C ALA A 392 13.32 9.97 27.46
N ALA A 393 13.25 10.07 26.12
CA ALA A 393 12.31 10.93 25.42
C ALA A 393 10.86 10.64 25.84
N ALA A 394 10.44 9.37 25.85
CA ALA A 394 9.09 8.98 26.25
C ALA A 394 8.74 9.38 27.68
N GLY A 395 9.69 9.25 28.63
CA GLY A 395 9.51 9.65 30.02
C GLY A 395 9.36 11.16 30.23
N GLN A 396 9.97 11.96 29.35
CA GLN A 396 10.00 13.43 29.45
C GLN A 396 8.85 14.13 28.73
N LEU A 397 8.02 13.42 27.96
CA LEU A 397 6.88 14.02 27.26
C LEU A 397 5.85 14.61 28.24
N PRO A 398 5.18 15.71 27.85
CA PRO A 398 4.12 16.32 28.65
C PRO A 398 2.91 15.39 28.80
N GLU A 399 2.02 15.70 29.75
CA GLU A 399 0.85 14.88 30.11
C GLU A 399 -0.02 14.48 28.90
N GLY A 400 -0.27 15.40 27.97
CA GLY A 400 -1.04 15.15 26.76
C GLY A 400 -0.37 14.24 25.72
N LEU A 401 0.90 13.88 25.92
CA LEU A 401 1.70 13.05 25.02
C LEU A 401 2.40 11.89 25.75
N LYS A 402 1.91 11.46 26.91
CA LYS A 402 2.54 10.35 27.64
C LYS A 402 2.67 9.10 26.78
N ALA A 403 3.88 8.56 26.76
CA ALA A 403 4.26 7.37 26.01
C ALA A 403 5.22 6.52 26.84
N SER A 404 5.36 5.26 26.46
CA SER A 404 6.38 4.36 26.97
C SER A 404 7.06 3.68 25.79
N VAL A 405 8.37 3.50 25.89
CA VAL A 405 9.16 2.73 24.94
C VAL A 405 9.85 1.61 25.71
N SER A 406 9.66 0.37 25.25
CA SER A 406 10.36 -0.79 25.78
C SER A 406 11.21 -1.44 24.70
N PRO A 407 12.34 -2.08 25.03
CA PRO A 407 12.99 -2.99 24.09
C PRO A 407 12.01 -4.08 23.66
N ALA A 408 12.00 -4.42 22.38
CA ALA A 408 11.22 -5.55 21.89
C ALA A 408 11.76 -6.88 22.44
N SER A 409 10.91 -7.91 22.43
CA SER A 409 11.20 -9.21 23.00
C SER A 409 12.47 -9.82 22.42
N SER A 410 13.36 -10.29 23.30
CA SER A 410 14.59 -10.99 22.90
C SER A 410 14.33 -12.33 22.19
N SER A 411 13.09 -12.82 22.19
CA SER A 411 12.68 -13.99 21.41
C SER A 411 12.51 -13.69 19.91
N ASN A 412 12.45 -12.41 19.52
CA ASN A 412 12.38 -12.05 18.11
C ASN A 412 13.70 -12.38 17.41
N PRO A 413 13.69 -12.86 16.15
CA PRO A 413 14.92 -13.21 15.43
C PRO A 413 15.78 -11.99 15.05
N GLY A 414 15.22 -10.78 15.16
CA GLY A 414 15.86 -9.52 14.85
C GLY A 414 14.84 -8.42 14.63
N ILE A 415 15.19 -7.44 13.80
CA ILE A 415 14.28 -6.34 13.44
C ILE A 415 13.10 -6.81 12.57
N PRO A 416 11.89 -6.24 12.69
CA PRO A 416 10.78 -6.57 11.80
C PRO A 416 11.07 -6.16 10.34
N PRO A 417 10.27 -6.62 9.36
CA PRO A 417 10.39 -6.21 7.96
C PRO A 417 10.42 -4.69 7.83
N SER A 418 11.57 -4.16 7.45
CA SER A 418 11.78 -2.71 7.44
C SER A 418 12.94 -2.32 6.53
N SER A 419 12.99 -1.03 6.19
CA SER A 419 14.03 -0.44 5.34
C SER A 419 15.43 -0.64 5.96
N LEU A 420 15.52 -0.66 7.29
CA LEU A 420 16.73 -0.93 8.06
C LEU A 420 17.39 -2.26 7.67
N MET A 421 16.64 -3.25 7.18
CA MET A 421 17.22 -4.49 6.62
C MET A 421 18.18 -4.19 5.46
N SER A 422 17.84 -3.24 4.57
CA SER A 422 18.72 -2.82 3.48
C SER A 422 19.98 -2.13 4.01
N PHE A 423 19.84 -1.24 5.00
CA PHE A 423 20.96 -0.53 5.62
C PHE A 423 21.93 -1.50 6.29
N LEU A 424 21.44 -2.44 7.11
CA LEU A 424 22.28 -3.40 7.82
C LEU A 424 22.99 -4.39 6.89
N ARG A 425 22.44 -4.68 5.71
CA ARG A 425 23.12 -5.49 4.70
C ARG A 425 24.30 -4.76 4.04
N VAL A 426 24.21 -3.45 3.92
CA VAL A 426 25.26 -2.62 3.31
C VAL A 426 26.30 -2.20 4.34
N LYS A 427 25.86 -1.78 5.53
CA LYS A 427 26.70 -1.31 6.64
C LYS A 427 26.19 -1.90 7.96
N PRO A 428 26.56 -3.15 8.29
CA PRO A 428 26.09 -3.83 9.51
C PRO A 428 26.38 -3.06 10.82
N GLN A 429 27.44 -2.23 10.81
CA GLN A 429 27.90 -1.46 11.96
C GLN A 429 27.02 -0.25 12.31
N ILE A 430 25.97 0.05 11.52
CA ILE A 430 24.99 1.08 11.87
C ILE A 430 24.24 0.69 13.14
N ALA A 431 24.13 1.63 14.08
CA ALA A 431 23.24 1.49 15.23
C ALA A 431 21.79 1.74 14.79
N GLY A 432 21.05 0.65 14.58
CA GLY A 432 19.70 0.69 14.01
C GLY A 432 18.59 0.32 14.99
N VAL A 433 17.51 1.10 15.00
CA VAL A 433 16.27 0.80 15.74
C VAL A 433 15.06 0.92 14.81
N VAL A 434 14.10 0.00 14.93
CA VAL A 434 12.75 0.16 14.37
C VAL A 434 11.76 0.38 15.52
N LEU A 435 11.14 1.55 15.59
CA LEU A 435 10.10 1.87 16.56
C LEU A 435 8.72 1.44 16.03
N THR A 436 7.99 0.64 16.79
CA THR A 436 6.67 0.11 16.37
C THR A 436 5.67 0.06 17.53
N GLU A 437 4.41 -0.20 17.22
CA GLU A 437 3.31 -0.45 18.18
C GLU A 437 3.21 -1.89 18.72
N PHE A 438 4.12 -2.79 18.31
CA PHE A 438 4.01 -4.20 18.60
C PHE A 438 5.31 -4.81 19.10
N ASP A 439 5.21 -5.80 19.98
CA ASP A 439 6.36 -6.47 20.56
C ASP A 439 6.90 -7.60 19.66
N ARG A 440 6.03 -8.50 19.19
CA ARG A 440 6.46 -9.75 18.50
C ARG A 440 5.97 -9.89 17.05
N ALA A 441 4.80 -9.34 16.75
CA ALA A 441 4.12 -9.51 15.47
C ALA A 441 3.12 -8.37 15.25
N TYR A 442 2.76 -8.12 13.99
CA TYR A 442 1.81 -7.08 13.62
C TYR A 442 0.48 -7.24 14.37
N ARG A 443 -0.02 -6.12 14.91
CA ARG A 443 -1.36 -6.04 15.51
C ARG A 443 -2.45 -5.82 14.47
N ASN A 444 -2.09 -5.21 13.34
CA ASN A 444 -3.00 -4.89 12.26
C ASN A 444 -3.54 -6.16 11.59
N PRO A 445 -4.84 -6.48 11.71
CA PRO A 445 -5.41 -7.68 11.12
C PRO A 445 -5.56 -7.61 9.59
N TYR A 446 -5.22 -6.47 8.98
CA TYR A 446 -5.40 -6.21 7.56
C TYR A 446 -4.11 -5.83 6.84
N GLN A 447 -2.95 -6.08 7.45
CA GLN A 447 -1.65 -5.62 6.97
C GLN A 447 -1.46 -5.87 5.47
N GLY A 448 -1.21 -4.80 4.71
CA GLY A 448 -0.95 -4.87 3.26
C GLY A 448 -2.16 -5.21 2.40
N SER A 449 -3.37 -5.16 2.97
CA SER A 449 -4.61 -5.36 2.23
C SER A 449 -5.36 -4.04 1.98
N ARG A 450 -6.42 -4.11 1.17
CA ARG A 450 -7.30 -2.97 0.89
C ARG A 450 -8.21 -2.55 2.06
N PHE A 451 -8.32 -3.40 3.08
CA PHE A 451 -9.11 -3.13 4.29
C PHE A 451 -8.28 -2.45 5.38
N ASP A 452 -6.98 -2.32 5.15
CA ASP A 452 -6.05 -1.50 5.90
C ASP A 452 -6.36 -0.03 5.62
N LYS A 453 -7.42 0.48 6.24
CA LYS A 453 -7.97 1.80 6.02
C LYS A 453 -7.60 2.72 7.18
N GLY A 454 -7.62 4.02 6.90
CA GLY A 454 -7.26 5.06 7.86
C GLY A 454 -8.15 5.17 9.10
N ASP A 455 -9.37 4.63 9.04
CA ASP A 455 -10.33 4.58 10.16
C ASP A 455 -9.87 3.70 11.33
N ARG A 456 -8.84 2.86 11.12
CA ARG A 456 -8.24 2.00 12.15
C ARG A 456 -7.05 2.63 12.86
N VAL A 457 -6.72 3.88 12.53
CA VAL A 457 -5.53 4.57 13.04
C VAL A 457 -5.94 5.59 14.11
N ASP A 458 -5.22 5.58 15.23
CA ASP A 458 -5.34 6.52 16.32
C ASP A 458 -4.36 7.69 16.14
N GLY A 459 -4.90 8.89 15.90
CA GLY A 459 -4.11 10.11 15.75
C GLY A 459 -3.34 10.50 17.03
N GLY A 460 -3.86 10.16 18.20
CA GLY A 460 -3.19 10.36 19.49
C GLY A 460 -1.98 9.45 19.69
N ALA A 461 -2.03 8.21 19.17
CA ALA A 461 -0.89 7.31 19.11
C ALA A 461 0.19 7.88 18.17
N ILE A 462 -0.21 8.35 16.99
CA ILE A 462 0.73 8.97 16.03
C ILE A 462 1.40 10.21 16.64
N ALA A 463 0.64 11.09 17.29
CA ALA A 463 1.19 12.30 17.92
C ALA A 463 2.18 12.00 19.03
N ARG A 464 1.93 10.95 19.84
CA ARG A 464 2.86 10.47 20.86
C ARG A 464 4.13 9.91 20.24
N ALA A 465 4.02 9.07 19.22
CA ALA A 465 5.18 8.56 18.49
C ALA A 465 6.02 9.70 17.88
N ALA A 466 5.37 10.69 17.26
CA ALA A 466 6.04 11.88 16.73
C ALA A 466 6.78 12.66 17.82
N GLY A 467 6.18 12.84 19.00
CA GLY A 467 6.82 13.46 20.15
C GLY A 467 8.05 12.68 20.63
N VAL A 468 7.94 11.36 20.79
CA VAL A 468 9.06 10.48 21.16
C VAL A 468 10.19 10.60 20.15
N VAL A 469 9.88 10.50 18.85
CA VAL A 469 10.88 10.57 17.77
C VAL A 469 11.55 11.94 17.73
N ALA A 470 10.78 13.03 17.84
CA ALA A 470 11.33 14.38 17.84
C ALA A 470 12.30 14.59 19.01
N ALA A 471 11.89 14.24 20.23
CA ALA A 471 12.70 14.40 21.43
C ALA A 471 13.94 13.48 21.42
N ALA A 472 13.81 12.23 20.95
CA ALA A 472 14.93 11.32 20.83
C ALA A 472 15.94 11.80 19.77
N ALA A 473 15.48 12.21 18.58
CA ALA A 473 16.34 12.73 17.53
C ALA A 473 17.04 14.03 17.96
N HIS A 474 16.35 14.91 18.70
CA HIS A 474 16.92 16.10 19.30
C HIS A 474 18.06 15.77 20.28
N ALA A 475 17.81 14.86 21.22
CA ALA A 475 18.80 14.44 22.21
C ALA A 475 20.00 13.74 21.55
N LEU A 476 19.74 12.85 20.59
CA LEU A 476 20.78 12.18 19.80
C LEU A 476 21.61 13.18 18.98
N ALA A 477 21.05 14.32 18.58
CA ALA A 477 21.81 15.37 17.91
C ALA A 477 22.63 16.25 18.89
N GLY A 478 22.53 16.02 20.20
CA GLY A 478 23.20 16.79 21.25
C GLY A 478 22.39 18.00 21.73
N GLY A 479 21.11 18.09 21.38
CA GLY A 479 20.19 19.09 21.90
C GLY A 479 19.79 18.82 23.35
N ARG A 480 19.42 19.87 24.09
CA ARG A 480 18.97 19.75 25.48
C ARG A 480 17.44 19.66 25.54
N PRO A 481 16.85 18.74 26.32
CA PRO A 481 15.41 18.50 26.33
C PRO A 481 14.54 19.75 26.50
N GLU A 482 14.98 20.70 27.32
CA GLU A 482 14.28 21.96 27.59
C GLU A 482 14.12 22.87 26.35
N ASP A 483 14.99 22.72 25.35
CA ASP A 483 15.02 23.59 24.20
C ASP A 483 13.94 23.22 23.15
N LEU A 484 13.61 21.93 23.00
CA LEU A 484 12.64 21.47 21.98
C LEU A 484 11.19 21.90 22.26
N GLN A 485 10.84 22.17 23.52
CA GLN A 485 9.48 22.51 23.99
C GLN A 485 8.36 21.77 23.24
N ALA A 486 8.35 20.44 23.29
CA ALA A 486 7.38 19.59 22.60
C ALA A 486 5.93 19.93 23.03
N ASN A 487 5.22 20.70 22.21
CA ASN A 487 3.87 21.16 22.49
C ASN A 487 2.85 20.09 22.02
N ALA A 488 2.10 19.54 22.98
CA ALA A 488 1.08 18.52 22.73
C ALA A 488 0.01 18.96 21.72
N THR A 489 -0.51 20.17 21.88
CA THR A 489 -1.52 20.75 20.98
C THR A 489 -0.99 20.84 19.57
N ARG A 490 0.24 21.36 19.41
CA ARG A 490 0.86 21.52 18.08
C ARG A 490 1.09 20.18 17.37
N LEU A 491 1.57 19.17 18.10
CA LEU A 491 1.77 17.83 17.54
C LEU A 491 0.44 17.18 17.12
N LEU A 492 -0.60 17.31 17.94
CA LEU A 492 -1.94 16.83 17.59
C LEU A 492 -2.50 17.52 16.35
N GLU A 493 -2.35 18.84 16.22
CA GLU A 493 -2.77 19.60 15.04
C GLU A 493 -2.04 19.17 13.76
N LEU A 494 -0.70 19.02 13.83
CA LEU A 494 0.10 18.57 12.70
C LEU A 494 -0.31 17.16 12.26
N VAL A 495 -0.46 16.25 13.21
CA VAL A 495 -0.88 14.87 12.92
C VAL A 495 -2.29 14.84 12.34
N ALA A 496 -3.24 15.62 12.88
CA ALA A 496 -4.58 15.70 12.33
C ALA A 496 -4.56 16.24 10.89
N SER A 497 -3.78 17.29 10.63
CA SER A 497 -3.61 17.88 9.29
C SER A 497 -3.04 16.88 8.30
N PHE A 498 -1.90 16.24 8.62
CA PHE A 498 -1.27 15.26 7.75
C PHE A 498 -2.11 14.00 7.57
N SER A 499 -2.80 13.52 8.62
CA SER A 499 -3.69 12.36 8.53
C SER A 499 -4.89 12.64 7.63
N SER A 500 -5.47 13.84 7.70
CA SER A 500 -6.55 14.27 6.80
C SER A 500 -6.13 14.21 5.32
N CYS A 501 -4.85 14.47 5.04
CA CYS A 501 -4.31 14.45 3.68
C CYS A 501 -3.89 13.05 3.20
N LEU A 502 -3.17 12.32 4.05
CA LEU A 502 -2.41 11.13 3.67
C LEU A 502 -3.07 9.82 4.09
N ILE A 503 -4.03 9.84 5.01
CA ILE A 503 -4.66 8.65 5.59
C ILE A 503 -6.17 8.64 5.31
N ALA A 504 -6.85 9.79 5.46
CA ALA A 504 -8.28 9.88 5.24
C ALA A 504 -8.65 9.76 3.75
N LEU A 505 -9.80 9.14 3.47
CA LEU A 505 -10.34 9.05 2.11
C LEU A 505 -10.91 10.39 1.62
N ASP A 506 -11.44 11.18 2.55
CA ASP A 506 -12.03 12.50 2.33
C ASP A 506 -11.59 13.44 3.47
N PRO A 507 -11.10 14.67 3.19
CA PRO A 507 -10.87 15.26 1.86
C PRO A 507 -9.70 14.61 1.09
N GLY A 508 -8.92 13.74 1.73
CA GLY A 508 -7.73 13.12 1.14
C GLY A 508 -6.75 14.19 0.65
N LEU A 509 -6.14 13.98 -0.52
CA LEU A 509 -5.17 14.94 -1.07
C LEU A 509 -5.77 16.32 -1.43
N SER A 510 -7.09 16.50 -1.36
CA SER A 510 -7.73 17.82 -1.46
C SER A 510 -7.80 18.59 -0.13
N CYS A 511 -7.24 18.04 0.96
CA CYS A 511 -7.11 18.73 2.24
C CYS A 511 -6.42 20.11 2.10
N ALA A 512 -6.61 20.99 3.09
CA ALA A 512 -6.05 22.35 3.07
C ALA A 512 -4.51 22.36 2.97
N ALA A 513 -3.82 21.48 3.69
CA ALA A 513 -2.35 21.46 3.71
C ALA A 513 -1.75 21.02 2.36
N ALA A 514 -2.32 20.00 1.72
CA ALA A 514 -1.88 19.56 0.39
C ALA A 514 -2.24 20.59 -0.69
N SER A 515 -3.45 21.17 -0.63
CA SER A 515 -3.92 22.18 -1.59
C SER A 515 -3.10 23.47 -1.56
N ALA A 516 -2.48 23.79 -0.41
CA ALA A 516 -1.55 24.92 -0.30
C ALA A 516 -0.21 24.67 -1.02
N LEU A 517 0.14 23.42 -1.30
CA LEU A 517 1.44 23.02 -1.87
C LEU A 517 1.34 22.52 -3.31
N MET A 518 0.24 21.88 -3.66
CA MET A 518 0.08 21.20 -4.95
C MET A 518 -1.38 21.09 -5.40
N ALA A 519 -1.58 20.95 -6.71
CA ALA A 519 -2.85 20.53 -7.27
C ALA A 519 -2.95 19.00 -7.20
N ALA A 520 -3.89 18.48 -6.41
CA ALA A 520 -4.09 17.05 -6.25
C ALA A 520 -4.75 16.41 -7.48
N GLY A 521 -4.24 15.25 -7.88
CA GLY A 521 -4.94 14.36 -8.81
C GLY A 521 -6.19 13.75 -8.15
N TYR A 522 -7.15 13.33 -8.97
CA TYR A 522 -8.35 12.63 -8.51
C TYR A 522 -8.65 11.41 -9.38
N THR A 523 -9.40 10.48 -8.80
CA THR A 523 -10.10 9.43 -9.53
C THR A 523 -11.57 9.79 -9.65
N GLU A 524 -12.21 9.40 -10.74
CA GLU A 524 -13.65 9.61 -10.93
C GLU A 524 -14.31 8.27 -11.23
N VAL A 525 -15.32 7.93 -10.43
CA VAL A 525 -16.15 6.73 -10.55
C VAL A 525 -17.61 7.18 -10.46
N ASP A 526 -18.40 6.83 -11.47
CA ASP A 526 -19.82 7.18 -11.55
C ASP A 526 -20.14 8.68 -11.33
N GLY A 527 -19.27 9.55 -11.83
CA GLY A 527 -19.39 11.02 -11.70
C GLY A 527 -18.96 11.58 -10.34
N VAL A 528 -18.53 10.73 -9.41
CA VAL A 528 -18.02 11.14 -8.09
C VAL A 528 -16.49 11.21 -8.13
N ARG A 529 -15.93 12.39 -7.82
CA ARG A 529 -14.49 12.58 -7.68
C ARG A 529 -14.03 12.11 -6.31
N SER A 530 -12.94 11.38 -6.28
CA SER A 530 -12.25 10.95 -5.07
C SER A 530 -10.78 11.38 -5.13
N TYR A 531 -10.37 12.12 -4.10
CA TYR A 531 -8.98 12.51 -3.84
C TYR A 531 -8.30 11.60 -2.81
N ALA A 532 -8.91 10.44 -2.54
CA ALA A 532 -8.38 9.46 -1.61
C ALA A 532 -6.96 9.07 -2.03
N PRO A 533 -5.97 9.19 -1.13
CA PRO A 533 -4.61 8.85 -1.47
C PRO A 533 -4.49 7.36 -1.80
N LYS A 534 -3.67 7.05 -2.81
CA LYS A 534 -3.30 5.69 -3.18
C LYS A 534 -1.80 5.56 -3.04
N HIS A 535 -1.36 4.61 -2.23
CA HIS A 535 0.06 4.45 -1.89
C HIS A 535 0.77 3.39 -2.74
N TYR A 536 0.08 2.89 -3.77
CA TYR A 536 0.75 2.10 -4.80
C TYR A 536 1.77 2.97 -5.52
N ILE A 537 2.99 2.47 -5.63
CA ILE A 537 4.16 3.21 -6.11
C ILE A 537 4.02 3.66 -7.58
N GLY A 538 3.20 2.97 -8.37
CA GLY A 538 3.03 3.26 -9.79
C GLY A 538 4.20 2.78 -10.65
N VAL A 539 4.16 3.15 -11.93
CA VAL A 539 5.22 2.83 -12.89
C VAL A 539 6.08 4.06 -13.15
N LEU A 540 7.39 3.86 -13.26
CA LEU A 540 8.32 4.91 -13.63
C LEU A 540 8.14 5.20 -15.13
N GLN A 541 7.59 6.37 -15.44
CA GLN A 541 7.58 6.87 -16.82
C GLN A 541 8.83 7.72 -17.01
N ALA A 542 9.70 7.32 -17.93
CA ALA A 542 10.76 8.19 -18.41
C ALA A 542 10.11 9.39 -19.10
N ARG A 543 10.04 10.54 -18.42
CA ARG A 543 9.83 11.81 -19.11
C ARG A 543 11.17 12.25 -19.69
N ASP A 544 11.14 12.70 -20.93
CA ASP A 544 12.25 13.41 -21.54
C ASP A 544 12.77 14.51 -20.59
N GLY A 545 14.07 14.45 -20.28
CA GLY A 545 14.87 15.58 -19.82
C GLY A 545 14.58 16.16 -18.43
N SER A 546 15.48 15.85 -17.49
CA SER A 546 16.07 16.84 -16.56
C SER A 546 15.14 17.88 -15.93
N ARG A 547 14.37 17.50 -14.91
CA ARG A 547 13.93 18.47 -13.89
C ARG A 547 14.13 17.89 -12.50
N VAL A 548 15.26 18.24 -11.88
CA VAL A 548 15.36 18.25 -10.42
C VAL A 548 14.41 19.34 -9.94
N ILE A 549 13.26 18.96 -9.38
CA ILE A 549 12.35 19.92 -8.75
C ILE A 549 12.96 20.30 -7.40
N ARG A 550 13.84 21.31 -7.38
CA ARG A 550 14.30 21.95 -6.14
C ARG A 550 13.17 22.84 -5.62
N GLY A 551 12.32 22.29 -4.77
CA GLY A 551 11.31 23.06 -4.03
C GLY A 551 11.99 23.91 -2.97
N ARG A 552 12.05 25.23 -3.19
CA ARG A 552 12.39 26.20 -2.14
C ARG A 552 11.12 26.38 -1.29
N LEU A 553 11.07 25.79 -0.09
CA LEU A 553 10.05 26.13 0.90
C LEU A 553 10.28 27.60 1.29
N GLY A 554 9.52 28.49 0.64
CA GLY A 554 9.51 29.91 0.95
C GLY A 554 8.81 30.14 2.28
N SER A 555 9.44 30.95 3.12
CA SER A 555 8.86 31.53 4.33
C SER A 555 7.55 32.25 4.01
N ARG A 556 6.46 31.82 4.64
CA ARG A 556 5.37 32.69 5.07
C ARG A 556 4.95 32.30 6.48
#